data_AF-A0A858BUL5-F1
#
_entry.id   AF-A0A858BUL5-F1
#
_cell.length_a   1.000
_cell.length_b   1.000
_cell.length_c   1.000
_cell.angle_alpha   90.00
_cell.angle_beta   90.00
_cell.angle_gamma   90.00
#
_symmetry.space_group_name_H-M   'P 1'
#
loop_
_entity.id
_entity.type
_entity.pdbx_description
1 polymer ?
#
loop_
_entity_poly.entity_id
_entity_poly.type
_entity_poly.pdbx_seq_one_letter_code
_entity_poly.pdbx_strand_id
1 'polypeptide(L)'
;MYCVRNVTDNLYWVGANEHRLALFENIHPIPRGVSYNSYLLLDKQTVLFDTVDWAVCRQFLENVEHVLAGRTLDYVVINHLEPDHGASLEEILIRYPKVKIISNEKAFMMMRQFGFSIDGRIDEVKEGDTRSFGKHTVTFAAAPMVHWPEAMVTFDTTNGVLFAADAFGSFGALDGKLFNDEVNFDRDWIDDARRYYTNIVGKYGPHVQALLKKASGLDIKMICPLHGPVWRSDLGYFIDKYDKWSRYEPEEKGVLIVYGSMYGNTESTAELLATKLVEKGITNVSMYDVSKTHVSYLISETFRLSHLVLASVTYNLGIFPPMHNYLMDMKALNVQNRTAAILENGSWACKSGTLMQEFLESNMKKIGVLEEKVTLNSALSTDQLPDLDALVDSLIESMK
;
A
#
# COMPACT_ATOMS: atom_id res chain seq x y z
N MET A 1 24.65 12.15 -16.01
CA MET A 1 24.39 13.15 -14.95
C MET A 1 23.79 12.37 -13.81
N TYR A 2 24.43 12.33 -12.64
CA TYR A 2 23.99 11.45 -11.54
C TYR A 2 23.13 12.23 -10.52
N CYS A 3 22.27 11.49 -9.81
CA CYS A 3 21.46 11.95 -8.70
C CYS A 3 21.50 10.87 -7.62
N VAL A 4 22.37 11.06 -6.61
CA VAL A 4 22.61 10.06 -5.56
C VAL A 4 22.60 10.72 -4.19
N ARG A 5 22.32 9.93 -3.17
CA ARG A 5 22.27 10.38 -1.78
C ARG A 5 22.98 9.36 -0.89
N ASN A 6 23.79 9.82 0.05
CA ASN A 6 24.31 8.94 1.10
C ASN A 6 23.17 8.59 2.07
N VAL A 7 23.00 7.30 2.36
CA VAL A 7 22.03 6.80 3.35
C VAL A 7 22.70 6.71 4.71
N THR A 8 23.81 5.99 4.77
CA THR A 8 24.66 5.80 5.96
C THR A 8 26.06 5.36 5.54
N ASP A 9 26.89 4.93 6.49
CA ASP A 9 28.23 4.40 6.28
C ASP A 9 28.31 3.45 5.06
N ASN A 10 28.97 3.93 4.00
CA ASN A 10 29.20 3.23 2.74
C ASN A 10 27.94 2.78 1.97
N LEU A 11 26.75 3.18 2.40
CA LEU A 11 25.49 2.85 1.75
C LEU A 11 24.91 4.09 1.06
N TYR A 12 24.59 3.95 -0.22
CA TYR A 12 24.11 5.04 -1.06
C TYR A 12 22.80 4.66 -1.72
N TRP A 13 21.87 5.60 -1.79
CA TRP A 13 20.69 5.50 -2.65
C TRP A 13 21.11 5.82 -4.09
N VAL A 14 20.79 4.91 -5.00
CA VAL A 14 21.09 4.98 -6.43
C VAL A 14 19.84 4.86 -7.30
N GLY A 15 18.65 4.89 -6.68
CA GLY A 15 17.36 4.84 -7.35
C GLY A 15 17.01 6.09 -8.17
N ALA A 16 15.73 6.27 -8.48
CA ALA A 16 15.24 7.41 -9.26
C ALA A 16 13.74 7.70 -9.05
N ASN A 17 13.28 8.87 -9.50
CA ASN A 17 11.88 9.28 -9.48
C ASN A 17 11.28 9.27 -10.89
N GLU A 18 10.02 8.86 -11.02
CA GLU A 18 9.24 8.94 -12.27
C GLU A 18 7.97 9.75 -12.06
N HIS A 19 7.85 10.86 -12.80
CA HIS A 19 6.70 11.78 -12.74
C HIS A 19 5.77 11.66 -13.95
N ARG A 20 6.22 11.03 -15.04
CA ARG A 20 5.45 10.91 -16.28
C ARG A 20 4.42 9.79 -16.21
N LEU A 21 4.63 8.81 -15.32
CA LEU A 21 3.70 7.71 -15.14
C LEU A 21 2.42 8.21 -14.47
N ALA A 22 1.27 8.00 -15.13
CA ALA A 22 -0.02 8.41 -14.60
C ALA A 22 -0.61 7.38 -13.62
N LEU A 23 -0.35 6.10 -13.88
CA LEU A 23 -0.90 4.96 -13.13
C LEU A 23 0.22 4.00 -12.74
N PHE A 24 0.38 3.73 -11.45
CA PHE A 24 1.20 2.64 -10.94
C PHE A 24 0.51 1.29 -11.23
N GLU A 25 1.27 0.28 -11.64
CA GLU A 25 0.74 -1.01 -12.16
C GLU A 25 -0.34 -0.87 -13.26
N ASN A 26 -0.38 0.29 -13.92
CA ASN A 26 -1.45 0.64 -14.86
C ASN A 26 -2.87 0.63 -14.25
N ILE A 27 -2.99 0.73 -12.91
CA ILE A 27 -4.27 0.74 -12.20
C ILE A 27 -4.41 1.86 -11.16
N HIS A 28 -3.34 2.26 -10.47
CA HIS A 28 -3.42 3.18 -9.34
C HIS A 28 -2.96 4.59 -9.70
N PRO A 29 -3.84 5.61 -9.66
CA PRO A 29 -3.45 6.98 -10.01
C PRO A 29 -2.35 7.53 -9.09
N ILE A 30 -1.27 8.04 -9.67
CA ILE A 30 -0.11 8.59 -8.95
C ILE A 30 0.20 10.02 -9.41
N PRO A 31 -0.62 11.02 -9.03
CA PRO A 31 -0.46 12.39 -9.52
C PRO A 31 0.86 13.06 -9.10
N ARG A 32 1.52 12.56 -8.04
CA ARG A 32 2.84 13.01 -7.59
C ARG A 32 3.98 12.12 -8.11
N GLY A 33 3.71 11.21 -9.05
CA GLY A 33 4.67 10.21 -9.51
C GLY A 33 4.95 9.14 -8.45
N VAL A 34 6.07 8.44 -8.63
CA VAL A 34 6.55 7.38 -7.74
C VAL A 34 8.09 7.37 -7.74
N SER A 35 8.68 6.96 -6.62
CA SER A 35 10.12 6.69 -6.56
C SER A 35 10.40 5.19 -6.66
N TYR A 36 11.46 4.81 -7.36
CA TYR A 36 12.01 3.46 -7.36
C TYR A 36 13.36 3.50 -6.66
N ASN A 37 13.40 3.03 -5.43
CA ASN A 37 14.60 3.03 -4.61
C ASN A 37 15.43 1.78 -4.89
N SER A 38 16.74 1.99 -5.00
CA SER A 38 17.74 0.93 -5.02
C SER A 38 18.97 1.44 -4.27
N TYR A 39 19.73 0.53 -3.67
CA TYR A 39 20.80 0.89 -2.75
C TYR A 39 22.10 0.21 -3.14
N LEU A 40 23.21 0.95 -3.08
CA LEU A 40 24.55 0.45 -3.39
C LEU A 40 25.44 0.55 -2.16
N LEU A 41 25.91 -0.59 -1.69
CA LEU A 41 26.86 -0.73 -0.60
C LEU A 41 28.28 -0.87 -1.13
N LEU A 42 29.15 0.05 -0.72
CA LEU A 42 30.57 0.04 -1.05
C LEU A 42 31.39 -0.60 0.08
N ASP A 43 31.57 -1.91 0.03
CA ASP A 43 32.45 -2.64 0.96
C ASP A 43 33.72 -3.13 0.27
N LYS A 44 34.42 -4.12 0.81
CA LYS A 44 35.47 -4.87 0.09
C LYS A 44 34.88 -5.50 -1.18
N GLN A 45 33.67 -6.05 -1.08
CA GLN A 45 32.84 -6.47 -2.21
C GLN A 45 31.65 -5.50 -2.32
N THR A 46 31.36 -5.01 -3.52
CA THR A 46 30.25 -4.08 -3.75
C THR A 46 28.93 -4.83 -3.93
N VAL A 47 27.85 -4.28 -3.37
CA VAL A 47 26.54 -4.94 -3.36
C VAL A 47 25.45 -3.95 -3.74
N LEU A 48 24.72 -4.28 -4.79
CA LEU A 48 23.51 -3.57 -5.20
C LEU A 48 22.29 -4.29 -4.63
N PHE A 49 21.37 -3.57 -3.99
CA PHE A 49 20.12 -4.11 -3.47
C PHE A 49 18.97 -3.67 -4.36
N ASP A 50 18.34 -4.65 -5.00
CA ASP A 50 17.29 -4.54 -6.00
C ASP A 50 17.67 -3.65 -7.18
N THR A 51 16.85 -3.62 -8.22
CA THR A 51 17.01 -2.67 -9.33
C THR A 51 15.83 -1.72 -9.36
N VAL A 52 15.42 -1.26 -10.53
CA VAL A 52 14.36 -0.28 -10.69
C VAL A 52 13.55 -0.58 -11.95
N ASP A 53 12.42 0.09 -12.06
CA ASP A 53 11.58 0.09 -13.25
C ASP A 53 12.36 0.56 -14.48
N TRP A 54 12.00 -0.01 -15.63
CA TRP A 54 12.61 0.34 -16.90
C TRP A 54 12.53 1.84 -17.23
N ALA A 55 11.45 2.51 -16.82
CA ALA A 55 11.21 3.93 -17.06
C ALA A 55 12.32 4.83 -16.51
N VAL A 56 13.00 4.41 -15.45
CA VAL A 56 14.09 5.15 -14.80
C VAL A 56 15.46 4.47 -14.90
N CYS A 57 15.55 3.35 -15.64
CA CYS A 57 16.76 2.53 -15.79
C CYS A 57 18.01 3.35 -16.15
N ARG A 58 17.88 4.30 -17.08
CA ARG A 58 19.01 5.15 -17.48
C ARG A 58 19.60 5.95 -16.32
N GLN A 59 18.76 6.64 -15.53
CA GLN A 59 19.24 7.44 -14.40
C GLN A 59 19.86 6.55 -13.33
N PHE A 60 19.23 5.40 -13.05
CA PHE A 60 19.73 4.40 -12.14
C PHE A 60 21.12 3.86 -12.55
N LEU A 61 21.33 3.53 -13.81
CA LEU A 61 22.64 3.07 -14.30
C LEU A 61 23.71 4.17 -14.17
N GLU A 62 23.36 5.42 -14.50
CA GLU A 62 24.25 6.59 -14.32
C GLU A 62 24.61 6.80 -12.84
N ASN A 63 23.69 6.52 -11.91
CA ASN A 63 23.90 6.59 -10.47
C ASN A 63 24.82 5.47 -9.96
N VAL A 64 24.56 4.23 -10.37
CA VAL A 64 25.37 3.05 -10.01
C VAL A 64 26.80 3.23 -10.50
N GLU A 65 27.00 3.63 -11.76
CA GLU A 65 28.33 3.88 -12.33
C GLU A 65 29.08 4.97 -11.55
N HIS A 66 28.39 6.06 -11.22
CA HIS A 66 28.98 7.17 -10.46
C HIS A 66 29.46 6.72 -9.08
N VAL A 67 28.62 6.02 -8.32
CA VAL A 67 28.94 5.59 -6.94
C VAL A 67 29.99 4.49 -6.93
N LEU A 68 29.99 3.59 -7.91
CA LEU A 68 31.06 2.59 -8.05
C LEU A 68 32.43 3.24 -8.33
N ALA A 69 32.47 4.41 -8.99
CA ALA A 69 33.68 5.16 -9.26
C ALA A 69 34.83 4.30 -9.85
N GLY A 70 34.48 3.43 -10.81
CA GLY A 70 35.41 2.52 -11.48
C GLY A 70 35.64 1.17 -10.80
N ARG A 71 35.01 0.92 -9.65
CA ARG A 71 35.00 -0.39 -8.99
C ARG A 71 34.08 -1.37 -9.73
N THR A 72 34.35 -2.67 -9.60
CA THR A 72 33.45 -3.72 -10.10
C THR A 72 32.18 -3.77 -9.25
N LEU A 73 31.07 -4.23 -9.84
CA LEU A 73 29.90 -4.69 -9.12
C LEU A 73 30.02 -6.20 -8.85
N ASP A 74 30.16 -6.59 -7.58
CA ASP A 74 30.41 -7.98 -7.22
C ASP A 74 29.10 -8.76 -7.02
N TYR A 75 28.12 -8.14 -6.36
CA TYR A 75 26.83 -8.76 -6.08
C TYR A 75 25.64 -7.85 -6.39
N VAL A 76 24.54 -8.47 -6.80
CA VAL A 76 23.20 -7.88 -6.75
C VAL A 76 22.30 -8.77 -5.90
N VAL A 77 21.73 -8.22 -4.84
CA VAL A 77 20.74 -8.87 -3.98
C VAL A 77 19.37 -8.51 -4.52
N ILE A 78 18.53 -9.50 -4.85
CA ILE A 78 17.16 -9.29 -5.29
C ILE A 78 16.21 -9.76 -4.19
N ASN A 79 15.68 -8.81 -3.43
CA ASN A 79 14.69 -9.03 -2.39
C ASN A 79 13.29 -9.27 -2.97
N HIS A 80 12.97 -8.63 -4.10
CA HIS A 80 11.67 -8.68 -4.76
C HIS A 80 11.84 -8.53 -6.28
N LEU A 81 11.10 -9.33 -7.06
CA LEU A 81 11.30 -9.43 -8.52
C LEU A 81 10.21 -8.74 -9.34
N GLU A 82 9.23 -8.10 -8.72
CA GLU A 82 8.23 -7.37 -9.49
C GLU A 82 8.90 -6.39 -10.47
N PRO A 83 8.41 -6.26 -11.72
CA PRO A 83 9.15 -5.56 -12.77
C PRO A 83 9.55 -4.13 -12.44
N ASP A 84 8.83 -3.43 -11.59
CA ASP A 84 9.17 -2.07 -11.17
C ASP A 84 10.40 -1.99 -10.23
N HIS A 85 10.92 -3.14 -9.81
CA HIS A 85 12.20 -3.31 -9.11
C HIS A 85 13.14 -4.31 -9.79
N GLY A 86 12.62 -5.15 -10.69
CA GLY A 86 13.36 -6.22 -11.37
C GLY A 86 13.68 -5.95 -12.84
N ALA A 87 12.98 -5.04 -13.53
CA ALA A 87 13.08 -4.90 -14.98
C ALA A 87 14.47 -4.45 -15.46
N SER A 88 15.20 -3.71 -14.63
CA SER A 88 16.55 -3.24 -14.97
C SER A 88 17.65 -4.26 -14.69
N LEU A 89 17.33 -5.45 -14.18
CA LEU A 89 18.30 -6.50 -13.89
C LEU A 89 19.11 -6.91 -15.14
N GLU A 90 18.48 -7.06 -16.30
CA GLU A 90 19.17 -7.45 -17.54
C GLU A 90 20.30 -6.45 -17.89
N GLU A 91 20.08 -5.15 -17.72
CA GLU A 91 21.09 -4.12 -18.00
C GLU A 91 22.29 -4.20 -17.04
N ILE A 92 22.05 -4.60 -15.78
CA ILE A 92 23.11 -4.89 -14.80
C ILE A 92 23.90 -6.12 -15.24
N LEU A 93 23.24 -7.19 -15.64
CA LEU A 93 23.86 -8.44 -16.08
C LEU A 93 24.71 -8.27 -17.36
N ILE A 94 24.32 -7.36 -18.25
CA ILE A 94 25.08 -6.99 -19.45
C ILE A 94 26.34 -6.19 -19.09
N ARG A 95 26.22 -5.18 -18.22
CA ARG A 95 27.33 -4.27 -17.86
C ARG A 95 28.34 -4.88 -16.90
N TYR A 96 27.86 -5.71 -15.99
CA TYR A 96 28.67 -6.36 -14.96
C TYR A 96 28.62 -7.88 -15.14
N PRO A 97 29.25 -8.43 -16.19
CA PRO A 97 29.04 -9.82 -16.58
C PRO A 97 29.50 -10.85 -15.53
N LYS A 98 30.33 -10.43 -14.57
CA LYS A 98 30.84 -11.25 -13.46
C LYS A 98 30.01 -11.15 -12.17
N VAL A 99 28.99 -10.28 -12.13
CA VAL A 99 28.14 -10.08 -10.95
C VAL A 99 27.46 -11.39 -10.55
N LYS A 100 27.37 -11.63 -9.24
CA LYS A 100 26.59 -12.72 -8.67
C LYS A 100 25.24 -12.21 -8.17
N ILE A 101 24.20 -13.00 -8.36
CA ILE A 101 22.83 -12.67 -7.96
C ILE A 101 22.54 -13.44 -6.68
N ILE A 102 22.25 -12.73 -5.60
CA ILE A 102 21.80 -13.31 -4.33
C ILE A 102 20.28 -13.19 -4.24
N SER A 103 19.60 -14.32 -4.13
CA SER A 103 18.16 -14.38 -3.88
C SER A 103 17.76 -15.80 -3.45
N ASN A 104 16.46 -16.07 -3.38
CA ASN A 104 15.93 -17.40 -3.04
C ASN A 104 15.51 -18.21 -4.29
N GLU A 105 15.28 -19.51 -4.10
CA GLU A 105 14.88 -20.44 -5.15
C GLU A 105 13.67 -19.97 -5.97
N LYS A 106 12.66 -19.37 -5.29
CA LYS A 106 11.43 -18.91 -5.94
C LYS A 106 11.71 -17.71 -6.87
N ALA A 107 12.54 -16.77 -6.44
CA ALA A 107 12.97 -15.66 -7.28
C ALA A 107 13.76 -16.14 -8.50
N PHE A 108 14.68 -17.10 -8.36
CA PHE A 108 15.40 -17.65 -9.52
C PHE A 108 14.50 -18.39 -10.50
N MET A 109 13.50 -19.12 -10.01
CA MET A 109 12.46 -19.71 -10.86
C MET A 109 11.76 -18.62 -11.69
N MET A 110 11.34 -17.52 -11.05
CA MET A 110 10.64 -16.43 -11.71
C MET A 110 11.54 -15.63 -12.65
N MET A 111 12.82 -15.44 -12.31
CA MET A 111 13.79 -14.81 -13.20
C MET A 111 13.92 -15.55 -14.53
N ARG A 112 13.92 -16.90 -14.48
CA ARG A 112 13.92 -17.72 -15.70
C ARG A 112 12.61 -17.57 -16.48
N GLN A 113 11.48 -17.43 -15.81
CA GLN A 113 10.18 -17.19 -16.45
C GLN A 113 10.11 -15.83 -17.14
N PHE A 114 10.73 -14.80 -16.54
CA PHE A 114 10.89 -13.47 -17.13
C PHE A 114 11.97 -13.42 -18.22
N GLY A 115 12.74 -14.51 -18.41
CA GLY A 115 13.71 -14.64 -19.48
C GLY A 115 15.10 -14.08 -19.18
N PHE A 116 15.41 -13.77 -17.91
CA PHE A 116 16.74 -13.28 -17.53
C PHE A 116 17.82 -14.36 -17.67
N SER A 117 18.97 -13.97 -18.20
CA SER A 117 20.13 -14.86 -18.39
C SER A 117 20.99 -14.94 -17.11
N ILE A 118 20.55 -15.79 -16.17
CA ILE A 118 21.14 -15.89 -14.81
C ILE A 118 22.12 -17.06 -14.60
N ASP A 119 22.27 -17.94 -15.60
CA ASP A 119 23.08 -19.15 -15.44
C ASP A 119 24.56 -18.83 -15.15
N GLY A 120 25.12 -19.55 -14.16
CA GLY A 120 26.49 -19.31 -13.67
C GLY A 120 26.64 -18.11 -12.72
N ARG A 121 25.56 -17.39 -12.41
CA ARG A 121 25.58 -16.20 -11.52
C ARG A 121 24.83 -16.38 -10.21
N ILE A 122 24.15 -17.51 -10.03
CA ILE A 122 23.29 -17.80 -8.86
C ILE A 122 24.10 -17.97 -7.57
N ASP A 123 23.69 -17.28 -6.52
CA ASP A 123 24.06 -17.48 -5.12
C ASP A 123 22.76 -17.57 -4.29
N GLU A 124 22.27 -18.79 -4.08
CA GLU A 124 20.99 -19.02 -3.38
C GLU A 124 21.13 -18.86 -1.86
N VAL A 125 20.15 -18.19 -1.26
CA VAL A 125 20.00 -18.02 0.19
C VAL A 125 18.64 -18.47 0.69
N LYS A 126 18.61 -18.92 1.94
CA LYS A 126 17.43 -19.27 2.71
C LYS A 126 17.30 -18.34 3.93
N GLU A 127 16.13 -18.37 4.57
CA GLU A 127 15.92 -17.63 5.81
C GLU A 127 16.98 -18.00 6.87
N GLY A 128 17.59 -16.98 7.46
CA GLY A 128 18.66 -17.13 8.46
C GLY A 128 20.07 -17.23 7.88
N ASP A 129 20.22 -17.41 6.57
CA ASP A 129 21.54 -17.37 5.95
C ASP A 129 22.17 -15.97 6.09
N THR A 130 23.50 -15.94 6.09
CA THR A 130 24.27 -14.70 6.16
C THR A 130 25.30 -14.62 5.04
N ARG A 131 25.67 -13.39 4.67
CA ARG A 131 26.77 -13.10 3.75
C ARG A 131 27.56 -11.91 4.29
N SER A 132 28.89 -12.03 4.29
CA SER A 132 29.80 -10.95 4.62
C SER A 132 30.46 -10.43 3.36
N PHE A 133 30.46 -9.11 3.19
CA PHE A 133 31.04 -8.43 2.03
C PHE A 133 32.34 -7.70 2.36
N GLY A 134 32.82 -7.82 3.59
CA GLY A 134 33.96 -7.10 4.13
C GLY A 134 33.67 -6.64 5.56
N LYS A 135 33.44 -5.34 5.76
CA LYS A 135 33.01 -4.77 7.04
C LYS A 135 31.57 -5.17 7.37
N HIS A 136 30.69 -5.25 6.37
CA HIS A 136 29.26 -5.45 6.52
C HIS A 136 28.90 -6.92 6.40
N THR A 137 27.94 -7.32 7.24
CA THR A 137 27.34 -8.64 7.22
C THR A 137 25.83 -8.51 7.16
N VAL A 138 25.22 -9.16 6.18
CA VAL A 138 23.77 -9.17 6.01
C VAL A 138 23.19 -10.53 6.39
N THR A 139 21.94 -10.52 6.86
CA THR A 139 21.11 -11.71 7.11
C THR A 139 19.84 -11.62 6.29
N PHE A 140 19.36 -12.74 5.76
CA PHE A 140 18.15 -12.80 4.93
C PHE A 140 16.97 -13.38 5.72
N ALA A 141 15.77 -12.80 5.55
CA ALA A 141 14.55 -13.33 6.13
C ALA A 141 13.44 -13.41 5.08
N ALA A 142 12.71 -14.53 5.05
CA ALA A 142 11.65 -14.71 4.07
C ALA A 142 10.42 -13.88 4.46
N ALA A 143 9.85 -13.19 3.47
CA ALA A 143 8.67 -12.35 3.57
C ALA A 143 7.59 -12.77 2.54
N PRO A 144 7.25 -14.08 2.45
CA PRO A 144 6.36 -14.56 1.39
C PRO A 144 4.98 -13.91 1.51
N MET A 145 4.41 -13.54 0.36
CA MET A 145 3.14 -12.82 0.23
C MET A 145 3.17 -11.43 0.88
N VAL A 146 4.35 -10.80 1.00
CA VAL A 146 4.50 -9.37 1.34
C VAL A 146 5.23 -8.67 0.18
N HIS A 147 4.64 -8.52 -1.00
CA HIS A 147 3.31 -9.00 -1.41
C HIS A 147 3.34 -10.18 -2.41
N TRP A 148 4.52 -10.51 -2.96
CA TRP A 148 4.72 -11.66 -3.85
C TRP A 148 5.31 -12.89 -3.13
N PRO A 149 5.18 -14.10 -3.68
CA PRO A 149 5.60 -15.33 -3.00
C PRO A 149 7.13 -15.46 -2.79
N GLU A 150 7.95 -14.81 -3.62
CA GLU A 150 9.41 -14.82 -3.52
C GLU A 150 9.97 -13.72 -2.62
N ALA A 151 9.15 -12.77 -2.18
CA ALA A 151 9.63 -11.62 -1.44
C ALA A 151 10.44 -12.05 -0.20
N MET A 152 11.57 -11.38 0.00
CA MET A 152 12.42 -11.50 1.18
C MET A 152 12.89 -10.12 1.63
N VAL A 153 13.36 -10.01 2.87
CA VAL A 153 14.01 -8.81 3.38
C VAL A 153 15.46 -9.12 3.74
N THR A 154 16.32 -8.12 3.60
CA THR A 154 17.74 -8.23 3.94
C THR A 154 18.08 -7.26 5.07
N PHE A 155 18.72 -7.75 6.12
CA PHE A 155 19.13 -6.93 7.26
C PHE A 155 20.65 -6.83 7.34
N ASP A 156 21.19 -5.62 7.18
CA ASP A 156 22.59 -5.31 7.45
C ASP A 156 22.79 -5.15 8.96
N THR A 157 23.38 -6.17 9.57
CA THR A 157 23.69 -6.24 11.00
C THR A 157 24.74 -5.22 11.45
N THR A 158 25.50 -4.64 10.50
CA THR A 158 26.58 -3.69 10.81
C THR A 158 26.04 -2.28 10.98
N ASN A 159 25.20 -1.81 10.05
CA ASN A 159 24.58 -0.48 10.15
C ASN A 159 23.21 -0.49 10.83
N GLY A 160 22.58 -1.64 11.01
CA GLY A 160 21.19 -1.75 11.47
C GLY A 160 20.18 -1.33 10.39
N VAL A 161 20.46 -1.63 9.11
CA VAL A 161 19.60 -1.25 7.97
C VAL A 161 18.76 -2.45 7.54
N LEU A 162 17.44 -2.28 7.49
CA LEU A 162 16.51 -3.24 6.90
C LEU A 162 16.16 -2.81 5.47
N PHE A 163 16.60 -3.57 4.47
CA PHE A 163 16.10 -3.48 3.10
C PHE A 163 14.77 -4.24 3.04
N ALA A 164 13.67 -3.50 2.94
CA ALA A 164 12.34 -3.98 3.30
C ALA A 164 11.49 -4.46 2.11
N ALA A 165 12.07 -4.51 0.90
CA ALA A 165 11.30 -4.66 -0.34
C ALA A 165 10.16 -3.61 -0.38
N ASP A 166 8.94 -4.02 -0.71
CA ASP A 166 7.75 -3.15 -0.72
C ASP A 166 7.19 -2.82 0.67
N ALA A 167 7.58 -3.56 1.70
CA ALA A 167 7.17 -3.21 3.04
C ALA A 167 7.70 -1.81 3.38
N PHE A 168 6.87 -1.02 4.06
CA PHE A 168 7.12 0.39 4.38
C PHE A 168 7.21 1.33 3.17
N GLY A 169 6.66 0.93 2.01
CA GLY A 169 6.52 1.79 0.84
C GLY A 169 5.45 2.87 0.94
N SER A 170 5.51 3.85 0.03
CA SER A 170 4.44 4.84 -0.19
C SER A 170 4.42 5.29 -1.65
N PHE A 171 3.24 5.70 -2.13
CA PHE A 171 3.16 6.40 -3.42
C PHE A 171 3.74 7.82 -3.31
N GLY A 172 4.25 8.34 -4.43
CA GLY A 172 4.84 9.67 -4.51
C GLY A 172 6.32 9.64 -4.89
N ALA A 173 6.72 10.58 -5.73
CA ALA A 173 8.12 10.85 -5.99
C ALA A 173 8.75 11.63 -4.82
N LEU A 174 10.04 11.42 -4.61
CA LEU A 174 10.80 11.98 -3.49
C LEU A 174 11.19 13.45 -3.67
N ASP A 175 11.18 14.01 -4.90
CA ASP A 175 11.43 15.44 -5.16
C ASP A 175 12.68 16.01 -4.47
N GLY A 176 13.79 15.26 -4.49
CA GLY A 176 15.08 15.63 -3.88
C GLY A 176 15.21 15.31 -2.38
N LYS A 177 14.11 14.94 -1.70
CA LYS A 177 14.13 14.36 -0.36
C LYS A 177 14.56 12.90 -0.45
N LEU A 178 14.89 12.29 0.68
CA LEU A 178 15.08 10.85 0.80
C LEU A 178 14.55 10.34 2.14
N PHE A 179 14.71 11.11 3.21
CA PHE A 179 14.42 10.63 4.55
C PHE A 179 13.07 11.10 5.06
N ASN A 180 12.47 10.32 5.95
CA ASN A 180 11.19 10.63 6.60
C ASN A 180 11.23 11.94 7.42
N ASP A 181 12.41 12.37 7.90
CA ASP A 181 12.61 13.62 8.63
C ASP A 181 12.89 14.85 7.74
N GLU A 182 12.92 14.69 6.42
CA GLU A 182 13.05 15.79 5.45
C GLU A 182 11.68 16.27 4.93
N VAL A 183 10.60 15.65 5.40
CA VAL A 183 9.22 15.92 5.00
C VAL A 183 8.34 16.04 6.24
N ASN A 184 7.16 16.65 6.07
CA ASN A 184 6.11 16.49 7.06
C ASN A 184 5.31 15.23 6.69
N PHE A 185 5.71 14.07 7.24
CA PHE A 185 5.16 12.78 6.84
C PHE A 185 3.64 12.69 7.07
N ASP A 186 3.18 13.14 8.24
CA ASP A 186 1.75 13.10 8.60
C ASP A 186 0.89 14.02 7.74
N ARG A 187 1.42 15.15 7.28
CA ARG A 187 0.68 16.07 6.41
C ARG A 187 0.73 15.63 4.95
N ASP A 188 1.88 15.19 4.47
CA ASP A 188 2.17 15.09 3.03
C ASP A 188 2.25 13.65 2.49
N TRP A 189 2.40 12.63 3.36
CA TRP A 189 2.73 11.26 2.94
C TRP A 189 1.86 10.17 3.55
N ILE A 190 1.30 10.37 4.75
CA ILE A 190 0.56 9.30 5.45
C ILE A 190 -0.59 8.74 4.62
N ASP A 191 -1.31 9.58 3.87
CA ASP A 191 -2.43 9.14 3.04
C ASP A 191 -1.96 8.30 1.84
N ASP A 192 -0.83 8.67 1.22
CA ASP A 192 -0.22 7.90 0.13
C ASP A 192 0.46 6.62 0.64
N ALA A 193 1.00 6.61 1.87
CA ALA A 193 1.54 5.43 2.52
C ALA A 193 0.44 4.44 2.90
N ARG A 194 -0.66 4.93 3.48
CA ARG A 194 -1.87 4.14 3.73
C ARG A 194 -2.38 3.57 2.41
N ARG A 195 -2.55 4.40 1.39
CA ARG A 195 -3.04 3.98 0.07
C ARG A 195 -2.14 2.94 -0.59
N TYR A 196 -0.83 3.09 -0.48
CA TYR A 196 0.13 2.09 -0.95
C TYR A 196 -0.07 0.76 -0.21
N TYR A 197 0.01 0.78 1.13
CA TYR A 197 -0.17 -0.43 1.93
C TYR A 197 -1.48 -1.13 1.61
N THR A 198 -2.60 -0.41 1.63
CA THR A 198 -3.94 -1.03 1.55
C THR A 198 -4.23 -1.64 0.20
N ASN A 199 -3.67 -1.08 -0.89
CA ASN A 199 -3.92 -1.54 -2.25
C ASN A 199 -2.90 -2.58 -2.73
N ILE A 200 -1.65 -2.53 -2.24
CA ILE A 200 -0.58 -3.45 -2.67
C ILE A 200 -0.47 -4.65 -1.72
N VAL A 201 -0.40 -4.39 -0.41
CA VAL A 201 -0.08 -5.40 0.62
C VAL A 201 -1.29 -5.78 1.47
N GLY A 202 -2.32 -4.94 1.53
CA GLY A 202 -3.41 -4.97 2.52
C GLY A 202 -4.15 -6.30 2.62
N LYS A 203 -4.21 -7.07 1.53
CA LYS A 203 -4.76 -8.44 1.52
C LYS A 203 -4.03 -9.41 2.45
N TYR A 204 -2.74 -9.20 2.68
CA TYR A 204 -1.83 -10.15 3.31
C TYR A 204 -1.51 -9.82 4.77
N GLY A 205 -2.40 -9.15 5.49
CA GLY A 205 -2.23 -8.75 6.89
C GLY A 205 -1.59 -9.82 7.81
N PRO A 206 -2.04 -11.10 7.79
CA PRO A 206 -1.39 -12.16 8.59
C PRO A 206 0.10 -12.41 8.25
N HIS A 207 0.50 -12.26 6.99
CA HIS A 207 1.89 -12.41 6.56
C HIS A 207 2.74 -11.22 7.00
N VAL A 208 2.18 -10.01 6.92
CA VAL A 208 2.81 -8.79 7.47
C VAL A 208 3.01 -8.92 8.97
N GLN A 209 2.01 -9.37 9.72
CA GLN A 209 2.11 -9.64 11.16
C GLN A 209 3.22 -10.65 11.49
N ALA A 210 3.36 -11.71 10.69
CA ALA A 210 4.43 -12.68 10.85
C ALA A 210 5.81 -12.06 10.60
N LEU A 211 5.95 -11.23 9.57
CA LEU A 211 7.19 -10.51 9.26
C LEU A 211 7.56 -9.51 10.36
N LEU A 212 6.62 -8.70 10.84
CA LEU A 212 6.83 -7.77 11.96
C LEU A 212 7.31 -8.51 13.22
N LYS A 213 6.74 -9.68 13.51
CA LYS A 213 7.18 -10.52 14.62
C LYS A 213 8.61 -11.06 14.44
N LYS A 214 9.03 -11.38 13.22
CA LYS A 214 10.42 -11.77 12.94
C LYS A 214 11.38 -10.59 13.11
N ALA A 215 10.98 -9.42 12.61
CA ALA A 215 11.79 -8.20 12.63
C ALA A 215 11.95 -7.60 14.03
N SER A 216 11.04 -7.85 14.97
CA SER A 216 11.06 -7.26 16.31
C SER A 216 12.28 -7.63 17.17
N GLY A 217 12.99 -8.71 16.83
CA GLY A 217 14.24 -9.11 17.50
C GLY A 217 15.50 -8.46 16.93
N LEU A 218 15.39 -7.67 15.85
CA LEU A 218 16.52 -7.06 15.15
C LEU A 218 16.77 -5.63 15.67
N ASP A 219 18.04 -5.22 15.77
CA ASP A 219 18.44 -3.84 16.10
C ASP A 219 18.31 -2.94 14.85
N ILE A 220 17.07 -2.71 14.41
CA ILE A 220 16.77 -1.89 13.23
C ILE A 220 16.90 -0.41 13.59
N LYS A 221 17.79 0.27 12.89
CA LYS A 221 18.04 1.72 12.99
C LYS A 221 17.51 2.47 11.78
N MET A 222 17.42 1.80 10.64
CA MET A 222 16.86 2.36 9.40
C MET A 222 16.06 1.32 8.63
N ILE A 223 14.98 1.77 8.00
CA ILE A 223 14.17 0.97 7.07
C ILE A 223 14.27 1.61 5.68
N CYS A 224 14.74 0.83 4.72
CA CYS A 224 14.99 1.20 3.33
C CYS A 224 13.97 0.48 2.44
N PRO A 225 12.80 1.08 2.15
CA PRO A 225 11.81 0.52 1.25
C PRO A 225 12.19 0.71 -0.22
N LEU A 226 11.52 -0.02 -1.12
CA LEU A 226 11.68 0.15 -2.57
C LEU A 226 10.88 1.34 -3.14
N HIS A 227 9.96 1.91 -2.36
CA HIS A 227 9.24 3.15 -2.70
C HIS A 227 9.15 4.12 -1.53
N GLY A 228 9.13 5.42 -1.82
CA GLY A 228 8.95 6.47 -0.84
C GLY A 228 10.17 6.71 0.06
N PRO A 229 9.97 7.42 1.18
CA PRO A 229 11.06 7.84 2.06
C PRO A 229 11.74 6.68 2.81
N VAL A 230 13.06 6.78 2.98
CA VAL A 230 13.84 5.98 3.92
C VAL A 230 13.53 6.44 5.34
N TRP A 231 13.21 5.49 6.22
CA TRP A 231 12.94 5.78 7.62
C TRP A 231 14.22 5.63 8.44
N ARG A 232 14.66 6.72 9.07
CA ARG A 232 15.85 6.73 9.96
C ARG A 232 15.59 7.33 11.34
N SER A 233 14.38 7.80 11.56
CA SER A 233 13.90 8.38 12.80
C SER A 233 12.46 7.94 13.03
N ASP A 234 12.04 7.89 14.30
CA ASP A 234 10.67 7.52 14.69
C ASP A 234 10.12 6.26 14.01
N LEU A 235 10.95 5.21 13.92
CA LEU A 235 10.55 3.94 13.28
C LEU A 235 9.31 3.34 13.94
N GLY A 236 9.18 3.52 15.26
CA GLY A 236 8.05 3.02 16.05
C GLY A 236 6.72 3.55 15.54
N TYR A 237 6.65 4.81 15.12
CA TYR A 237 5.44 5.39 14.56
C TYR A 237 4.95 4.65 13.30
N PHE A 238 5.83 4.41 12.32
CA PHE A 238 5.40 3.76 11.08
C PHE A 238 5.22 2.25 11.23
N ILE A 239 5.99 1.62 12.11
CA ILE A 239 5.77 0.23 12.50
C ILE A 239 4.39 0.05 13.15
N ASP A 240 3.96 0.99 14.02
CA ASP A 240 2.61 0.99 14.60
C ASP A 240 1.52 1.09 13.53
N LYS A 241 1.70 1.98 12.54
CA LYS A 241 0.79 2.07 11.37
C LYS A 241 0.69 0.73 10.63
N TYR A 242 1.83 0.10 10.30
CA TYR A 242 1.85 -1.21 9.64
C TYR A 242 1.24 -2.32 10.49
N ASP A 243 1.48 -2.36 11.80
CA ASP A 243 0.85 -3.33 12.72
C ASP A 243 -0.67 -3.15 12.72
N LYS A 244 -1.15 -1.92 12.86
CA LYS A 244 -2.58 -1.60 12.84
C LYS A 244 -3.25 -1.98 11.52
N TRP A 245 -2.66 -1.59 10.39
CA TRP A 245 -3.21 -1.90 9.07
C TRP A 245 -3.22 -3.41 8.79
N SER A 246 -2.21 -4.15 9.23
CA SER A 246 -2.15 -5.60 9.03
C SER A 246 -3.05 -6.41 9.96
N ARG A 247 -3.51 -5.81 11.07
CA ARG A 247 -4.62 -6.32 11.89
C ARG A 247 -6.00 -5.95 11.34
N TYR A 248 -6.06 -5.14 10.29
CA TYR A 248 -7.29 -4.52 9.76
C TYR A 248 -8.00 -3.65 10.80
N GLU A 249 -7.27 -3.16 11.81
CA GLU A 249 -7.80 -2.24 12.80
C GLU A 249 -7.95 -0.84 12.16
N PRO A 250 -9.08 -0.14 12.33
CA PRO A 250 -9.21 1.23 11.85
C PRO A 250 -8.23 2.16 12.55
N GLU A 251 -7.64 3.11 11.83
CA GLU A 251 -6.78 4.14 12.44
C GLU A 251 -7.55 5.01 13.44
N GLU A 252 -8.77 5.35 13.07
CA GLU A 252 -9.58 6.36 13.74
C GLU A 252 -11.03 5.90 13.89
N LYS A 253 -11.63 6.27 15.02
CA LYS A 253 -13.08 6.25 15.16
C LYS A 253 -13.67 7.40 14.32
N GLY A 254 -14.67 7.09 13.50
CA GLY A 254 -15.30 8.01 12.56
C GLY A 254 -16.06 7.28 11.45
N VAL A 255 -16.75 8.05 10.61
CA VAL A 255 -17.73 7.55 9.61
C VAL A 255 -17.31 7.93 8.19
N LEU A 256 -17.05 6.92 7.35
CA LEU A 256 -16.86 7.07 5.91
C LEU A 256 -18.20 6.87 5.19
N ILE A 257 -18.71 7.91 4.53
CA ILE A 257 -19.91 7.85 3.71
C ILE A 257 -19.48 7.71 2.25
N VAL A 258 -19.71 6.53 1.67
CA VAL A 258 -19.51 6.30 0.24
C VAL A 258 -20.88 6.27 -0.43
N TYR A 259 -21.14 7.20 -1.34
CA TYR A 259 -22.43 7.32 -2.00
C TYR A 259 -22.34 7.19 -3.51
N GLY A 260 -23.38 6.64 -4.14
CA GLY A 260 -23.60 6.64 -5.58
C GLY A 260 -24.95 7.25 -5.91
N SER A 261 -24.93 8.38 -6.62
CA SER A 261 -26.11 9.19 -6.95
C SER A 261 -26.14 9.49 -8.45
N MET A 262 -27.25 9.17 -9.14
CA MET A 262 -27.40 9.52 -10.57
C MET A 262 -27.90 10.96 -10.78
N TYR A 263 -28.78 11.43 -9.89
CA TYR A 263 -29.53 12.68 -10.05
C TYR A 263 -29.58 13.54 -8.78
N GLY A 264 -28.66 13.33 -7.83
CA GLY A 264 -28.51 14.15 -6.62
C GLY A 264 -29.32 13.71 -5.40
N ASN A 265 -30.48 13.05 -5.52
CA ASN A 265 -31.30 12.74 -4.33
C ASN A 265 -30.63 11.84 -3.27
N THR A 266 -29.82 10.86 -3.68
CA THR A 266 -29.05 10.02 -2.74
C THR A 266 -27.93 10.83 -2.09
N GLU A 267 -27.31 11.73 -2.85
CA GLU A 267 -26.27 12.64 -2.38
C GLU A 267 -26.83 13.63 -1.35
N SER A 268 -27.94 14.31 -1.64
CA SER A 268 -28.58 15.22 -0.68
C SER A 268 -29.00 14.52 0.63
N THR A 269 -29.37 13.24 0.56
CA THR A 269 -29.67 12.48 1.78
C THR A 269 -28.40 12.10 2.54
N ALA A 270 -27.33 11.72 1.83
CA ALA A 270 -26.02 11.47 2.44
C ALA A 270 -25.45 12.73 3.12
N GLU A 271 -25.62 13.90 2.50
CA GLU A 271 -25.27 15.22 3.09
C GLU A 271 -26.06 15.50 4.37
N LEU A 272 -27.36 15.22 4.37
CA LEU A 272 -28.20 15.40 5.56
C LEU A 272 -27.79 14.42 6.68
N LEU A 273 -27.48 13.16 6.35
CA LEU A 273 -26.96 12.17 7.28
C LEU A 273 -25.65 12.67 7.92
N ALA A 274 -24.70 13.13 7.09
CA ALA A 274 -23.44 13.69 7.53
C ALA A 274 -23.64 14.90 8.46
N THR A 275 -24.55 15.80 8.09
CA THR A 275 -24.90 16.99 8.88
C THR A 275 -25.41 16.57 10.27
N LYS A 276 -26.35 15.63 10.32
CA LYS A 276 -26.92 15.13 11.59
C LYS A 276 -25.88 14.44 12.48
N LEU A 277 -24.96 13.67 11.90
CA LEU A 277 -23.83 13.08 12.64
C LEU A 277 -22.97 14.18 13.29
N VAL A 278 -22.62 15.21 12.53
CA VAL A 278 -21.80 16.34 13.00
C VAL A 278 -22.52 17.15 14.07
N GLU A 279 -23.81 17.47 13.89
CA GLU A 279 -24.63 18.17 14.88
C GLU A 279 -24.73 17.40 16.21
N LYS A 280 -24.68 16.06 16.16
CA LYS A 280 -24.64 15.18 17.34
C LYS A 280 -23.23 14.91 17.87
N GLY A 281 -22.21 15.60 17.35
CA GLY A 281 -20.84 15.58 17.87
C GLY A 281 -19.88 14.60 17.20
N ILE A 282 -20.30 13.88 16.16
CA ILE A 282 -19.42 13.02 15.35
C ILE A 282 -18.81 13.87 14.24
N THR A 283 -17.66 14.48 14.50
CA THR A 283 -17.02 15.40 13.53
C THR A 283 -16.05 14.73 12.57
N ASN A 284 -15.58 13.51 12.87
CA ASN A 284 -14.72 12.74 11.96
C ASN A 284 -15.58 12.00 10.92
N VAL A 285 -16.07 12.76 9.95
CA VAL A 285 -16.90 12.27 8.85
C VAL A 285 -16.19 12.59 7.54
N SER A 286 -16.15 11.63 6.63
CA SER A 286 -15.61 11.82 5.28
C SER A 286 -16.59 11.26 4.27
N MET A 287 -16.80 11.96 3.16
CA MET A 287 -17.86 11.64 2.21
C MET A 287 -17.33 11.66 0.77
N TYR A 288 -17.62 10.60 0.02
CA TYR A 288 -17.11 10.41 -1.34
C TYR A 288 -18.18 9.90 -2.31
N ASP A 289 -18.22 10.51 -3.50
CA ASP A 289 -18.94 9.98 -4.66
C ASP A 289 -18.13 8.83 -5.27
N VAL A 290 -18.69 7.63 -5.23
CA VAL A 290 -18.06 6.41 -5.77
C VAL A 290 -17.90 6.44 -7.29
N SER A 291 -18.65 7.29 -8.00
CA SER A 291 -18.55 7.43 -9.45
C SER A 291 -17.39 8.33 -9.92
N LYS A 292 -16.82 9.14 -9.03
CA LYS A 292 -15.74 10.10 -9.33
C LYS A 292 -14.43 9.79 -8.61
N THR A 293 -14.50 9.04 -7.52
CA THR A 293 -13.34 8.73 -6.69
C THR A 293 -12.77 7.39 -7.11
N HIS A 294 -11.50 7.35 -7.51
CA HIS A 294 -10.85 6.08 -7.82
C HIS A 294 -10.85 5.16 -6.59
N VAL A 295 -11.15 3.87 -6.80
CA VAL A 295 -11.42 2.92 -5.72
C VAL A 295 -10.25 2.80 -4.72
N SER A 296 -9.02 2.98 -5.17
CA SER A 296 -7.85 2.92 -4.28
C SER A 296 -7.85 3.94 -3.16
N TYR A 297 -8.45 5.12 -3.38
CA TYR A 297 -8.64 6.12 -2.31
C TYR A 297 -9.74 5.69 -1.34
N LEU A 298 -10.85 5.13 -1.85
CA LEU A 298 -11.94 4.63 -1.02
C LEU A 298 -11.48 3.48 -0.11
N ILE A 299 -10.66 2.57 -0.63
CA ILE A 299 -10.03 1.51 0.17
C ILE A 299 -9.12 2.09 1.24
N SER A 300 -8.27 3.07 0.90
CA SER A 300 -7.41 3.75 1.88
C SER A 300 -8.23 4.35 3.02
N GLU A 301 -9.30 5.09 2.68
CA GLU A 301 -10.21 5.69 3.67
C GLU A 301 -10.97 4.66 4.50
N THR A 302 -11.30 3.51 3.90
CA THR A 302 -11.89 2.39 4.62
C THR A 302 -10.95 1.86 5.68
N PHE A 303 -9.65 1.78 5.40
CA PHE A 303 -8.66 1.39 6.41
C PHE A 303 -8.48 2.47 7.49
N ARG A 304 -8.70 3.75 7.18
CA ARG A 304 -8.65 4.83 8.16
C ARG A 304 -9.83 4.81 9.14
N LEU A 305 -11.06 4.76 8.65
CA LEU A 305 -12.27 4.98 9.45
C LEU A 305 -12.98 3.70 9.88
N SER A 306 -13.44 3.68 11.13
CA SER A 306 -14.11 2.52 11.76
C SER A 306 -15.51 2.16 11.23
N HIS A 307 -16.29 3.14 10.76
CA HIS A 307 -17.69 2.97 10.35
C HIS A 307 -17.86 3.36 8.89
N LEU A 308 -18.73 2.64 8.17
CA LEU A 308 -19.03 2.84 6.76
C LEU A 308 -20.52 3.11 6.60
N VAL A 309 -20.89 4.09 5.77
CA VAL A 309 -22.25 4.24 5.25
C VAL A 309 -22.18 3.98 3.76
N LEU A 310 -22.89 2.95 3.30
CA LEU A 310 -23.02 2.62 1.88
C LEU A 310 -24.36 3.15 1.38
N ALA A 311 -24.32 4.26 0.64
CA ALA A 311 -25.49 4.94 0.12
C ALA A 311 -25.59 4.72 -1.41
N SER A 312 -26.48 3.85 -1.89
CA SER A 312 -26.52 3.51 -3.33
C SER A 312 -27.91 3.61 -3.91
N VAL A 313 -27.98 4.12 -5.15
CA VAL A 313 -29.14 3.88 -6.02
C VAL A 313 -29.25 2.41 -6.41
N THR A 314 -30.47 1.96 -6.68
CA THR A 314 -30.76 0.73 -7.42
C THR A 314 -30.59 0.99 -8.91
N TYR A 315 -29.73 0.21 -9.58
CA TYR A 315 -29.44 0.34 -11.00
C TYR A 315 -29.74 -0.97 -11.72
N ASN A 316 -30.73 -0.97 -12.61
CA ASN A 316 -31.19 -2.17 -13.33
C ASN A 316 -31.46 -3.38 -12.39
N LEU A 317 -32.17 -3.14 -11.28
CA LEU A 317 -32.42 -4.12 -10.20
C LEU A 317 -31.16 -4.62 -9.44
N GLY A 318 -29.99 -4.08 -9.76
CA GLY A 318 -28.72 -4.40 -9.11
C GLY A 318 -28.17 -3.26 -8.25
N ILE A 319 -26.99 -3.51 -7.69
CA ILE A 319 -26.14 -2.49 -7.06
C ILE A 319 -25.58 -1.58 -8.17
N PHE A 320 -25.50 -0.28 -7.90
CA PHE A 320 -24.87 0.67 -8.82
C PHE A 320 -23.44 0.23 -9.18
N PRO A 321 -23.06 0.11 -10.48
CA PRO A 321 -21.82 -0.57 -10.86
C PRO A 321 -20.54 -0.05 -10.18
N PRO A 322 -20.31 1.28 -10.02
CA PRO A 322 -19.16 1.77 -9.28
C PRO A 322 -19.17 1.38 -7.79
N MET A 323 -20.34 1.37 -7.14
CA MET A 323 -20.49 0.87 -5.76
C MET A 323 -20.20 -0.63 -5.67
N HIS A 324 -20.68 -1.40 -6.64
CA HIS A 324 -20.40 -2.83 -6.71
C HIS A 324 -18.90 -3.11 -6.92
N ASN A 325 -18.22 -2.31 -7.75
CA ASN A 325 -16.78 -2.41 -7.93
C ASN A 325 -16.03 -2.17 -6.61
N TYR A 326 -16.40 -1.10 -5.89
CA TYR A 326 -15.83 -0.82 -4.57
C TYR A 326 -16.01 -1.97 -3.57
N LEU A 327 -17.20 -2.58 -3.51
CA LEU A 327 -17.44 -3.77 -2.69
C LEU A 327 -16.56 -4.97 -3.09
N MET A 328 -16.36 -5.18 -4.40
CA MET A 328 -15.49 -6.24 -4.90
C MET A 328 -14.02 -6.00 -4.53
N ASP A 329 -13.54 -4.76 -4.58
CA ASP A 329 -12.20 -4.40 -4.15
C ASP A 329 -12.01 -4.58 -2.64
N MET A 330 -13.00 -4.18 -1.82
CA MET A 330 -12.99 -4.46 -0.37
C MET A 330 -12.83 -5.96 -0.09
N LYS A 331 -13.57 -6.80 -0.83
CA LYS A 331 -13.47 -8.26 -0.74
C LYS A 331 -12.11 -8.77 -1.18
N ALA A 332 -11.60 -8.31 -2.33
CA ALA A 332 -10.32 -8.75 -2.89
C ALA A 332 -9.15 -8.45 -1.95
N LEU A 333 -9.22 -7.31 -1.26
CA LEU A 333 -8.23 -6.81 -0.31
C LEU A 333 -8.50 -7.26 1.14
N ASN A 334 -9.51 -8.12 1.34
CA ASN A 334 -9.82 -8.74 2.62
C ASN A 334 -10.04 -7.72 3.75
N VAL A 335 -10.73 -6.62 3.45
CA VAL A 335 -11.14 -5.60 4.44
C VAL A 335 -11.96 -6.25 5.55
N GLN A 336 -11.68 -5.85 6.81
CA GLN A 336 -12.31 -6.43 8.01
C GLN A 336 -12.52 -5.37 9.09
N ASN A 337 -13.22 -5.76 10.15
CA ASN A 337 -13.40 -5.00 11.40
C ASN A 337 -14.03 -3.62 11.16
N ARG A 338 -15.15 -3.60 10.44
CA ARG A 338 -15.95 -2.39 10.20
C ARG A 338 -17.39 -2.59 10.61
N THR A 339 -18.04 -1.50 10.98
CA THR A 339 -19.50 -1.44 11.13
C THR A 339 -20.06 -0.70 9.92
N ALA A 340 -21.04 -1.28 9.24
CA ALA A 340 -21.64 -0.74 8.04
C ALA A 340 -23.12 -0.39 8.25
N ALA A 341 -23.52 0.77 7.75
CA ALA A 341 -24.89 1.23 7.62
C ALA A 341 -25.29 1.29 6.15
N ILE A 342 -26.58 1.09 5.85
CA ILE A 342 -27.09 1.03 4.48
C ILE A 342 -28.16 2.09 4.25
N LEU A 343 -27.96 2.84 3.17
CA LEU A 343 -28.94 3.74 2.60
C LEU A 343 -29.16 3.34 1.13
N GLU A 344 -30.42 3.16 0.74
CA GLU A 344 -30.78 2.82 -0.63
C GLU A 344 -31.76 3.80 -1.25
N ASN A 345 -31.73 3.93 -2.57
CA ASN A 345 -32.67 4.76 -3.32
C ASN A 345 -33.14 4.05 -4.59
N GLY A 346 -34.45 4.03 -4.83
CA GLY A 346 -35.06 3.56 -6.08
C GLY A 346 -36.38 4.24 -6.36
N SER A 347 -36.88 4.21 -7.60
CA SER A 347 -38.15 4.88 -7.95
C SER A 347 -39.33 3.94 -8.14
N TRP A 348 -39.06 2.73 -8.65
CA TRP A 348 -40.06 1.70 -8.90
C TRP A 348 -39.69 0.37 -8.24
N ALA A 349 -38.43 0.21 -7.83
CA ALA A 349 -37.95 -0.87 -6.98
C ALA A 349 -36.73 -0.38 -6.19
N CYS A 350 -36.68 -0.72 -4.91
CA CYS A 350 -35.54 -0.51 -4.02
C CYS A 350 -34.92 -1.89 -3.73
N LYS A 351 -33.74 -2.15 -4.28
CA LYS A 351 -33.08 -3.46 -4.19
C LYS A 351 -31.60 -3.38 -3.82
N SER A 352 -30.94 -2.25 -4.10
CA SER A 352 -29.51 -2.08 -3.85
C SER A 352 -29.14 -2.30 -2.38
N GLY A 353 -29.95 -1.85 -1.42
CA GLY A 353 -29.64 -1.99 0.01
C GLY A 353 -29.60 -3.45 0.43
N THR A 354 -30.63 -4.22 0.07
CA THR A 354 -30.65 -5.68 0.31
C THR A 354 -29.45 -6.39 -0.32
N LEU A 355 -29.11 -6.06 -1.57
CA LEU A 355 -27.98 -6.69 -2.25
C LEU A 355 -26.62 -6.31 -1.63
N MET A 356 -26.44 -5.07 -1.17
CA MET A 356 -25.23 -4.65 -0.46
C MET A 356 -25.12 -5.37 0.89
N GLN A 357 -26.21 -5.51 1.63
CA GLN A 357 -26.24 -6.26 2.88
C GLN A 357 -25.85 -7.73 2.65
N GLU A 358 -26.52 -8.41 1.71
CA GLU A 358 -26.23 -9.80 1.35
C GLU A 358 -24.75 -9.97 0.93
N PHE A 359 -24.21 -8.99 0.20
CA PHE A 359 -22.80 -9.00 -0.19
C PHE A 359 -21.87 -8.97 1.03
N LEU A 360 -22.08 -8.02 1.96
CA LEU A 360 -21.26 -7.87 3.15
C LEU A 360 -21.31 -9.13 4.02
N GLU A 361 -22.51 -9.63 4.32
CA GLU A 361 -22.71 -10.80 5.19
C GLU A 361 -22.13 -12.09 4.58
N SER A 362 -22.26 -12.27 3.27
CA SER A 362 -21.86 -13.51 2.59
C SER A 362 -20.38 -13.53 2.18
N ASN A 363 -19.75 -12.37 2.00
CA ASN A 363 -18.43 -12.27 1.37
C ASN A 363 -17.36 -11.61 2.24
N MET A 364 -17.75 -10.86 3.27
CA MET A 364 -16.81 -10.09 4.08
C MET A 364 -16.64 -10.70 5.46
N LYS A 365 -15.42 -10.65 5.99
CA LYS A 365 -15.11 -11.15 7.34
C LYS A 365 -15.21 -10.01 8.33
N LYS A 366 -15.86 -10.23 9.47
CA LYS A 366 -15.91 -9.28 10.59
C LYS A 366 -16.38 -7.88 10.17
N ILE A 367 -17.35 -7.80 9.26
CA ILE A 367 -18.09 -6.57 9.01
C ILE A 367 -19.47 -6.75 9.64
N GLY A 368 -19.79 -5.91 10.63
CA GLY A 368 -21.14 -5.85 11.21
C GLY A 368 -22.00 -4.93 10.35
N VAL A 369 -23.25 -5.30 10.09
CA VAL A 369 -24.23 -4.44 9.40
C VAL A 369 -25.29 -4.02 10.42
N LEU A 370 -25.56 -2.72 10.53
CA LEU A 370 -26.60 -2.19 11.41
C LEU A 370 -28.00 -2.58 10.89
N GLU A 371 -28.93 -2.81 11.82
CA GLU A 371 -30.31 -3.21 11.47
C GLU A 371 -31.10 -2.06 10.86
N GLU A 372 -30.87 -0.84 11.35
CA GLU A 372 -31.46 0.37 10.83
C GLU A 372 -30.99 0.62 9.40
N LYS A 373 -31.95 0.95 8.53
CA LYS A 373 -31.70 1.27 7.12
C LYS A 373 -32.61 2.39 6.66
N VAL A 374 -32.15 3.16 5.68
CA VAL A 374 -32.96 4.20 5.04
C VAL A 374 -33.26 3.79 3.60
N THR A 375 -34.54 3.66 3.26
CA THR A 375 -34.99 3.35 1.90
C THR A 375 -35.71 4.56 1.33
N LEU A 376 -35.12 5.20 0.31
CA LEU A 376 -35.69 6.33 -0.40
C LEU A 376 -36.55 5.86 -1.59
N ASN A 377 -37.66 6.55 -1.84
CA ASN A 377 -38.44 6.38 -3.07
C ASN A 377 -38.26 7.61 -3.96
N SER A 378 -37.26 7.56 -4.84
CA SER A 378 -36.76 8.66 -5.68
C SER A 378 -36.07 9.79 -4.90
N ALA A 379 -36.72 10.34 -3.87
CA ALA A 379 -36.22 11.42 -3.02
C ALA A 379 -36.60 11.19 -1.55
N LEU A 380 -35.89 11.85 -0.63
CA LEU A 380 -36.22 11.85 0.79
C LEU A 380 -37.51 12.64 1.04
N SER A 381 -38.50 11.99 1.67
CA SER A 381 -39.72 12.64 2.14
C SER A 381 -39.66 12.90 3.66
N THR A 382 -40.57 13.74 4.16
CA THR A 382 -40.71 13.99 5.60
C THR A 382 -40.99 12.73 6.41
N ASP A 383 -41.67 11.76 5.80
CA ASP A 383 -42.07 10.51 6.46
C ASP A 383 -40.88 9.57 6.70
N GLN A 384 -39.77 9.78 5.98
CA GLN A 384 -38.52 9.01 6.09
C GLN A 384 -37.49 9.66 7.02
N LEU A 385 -37.75 10.86 7.53
CA LEU A 385 -36.86 11.53 8.49
C LEU A 385 -36.66 10.73 9.79
N PRO A 386 -37.69 10.08 10.37
CA PRO A 386 -37.48 9.23 11.54
C PRO A 386 -36.54 8.06 11.28
N ASP A 387 -36.59 7.43 10.10
CA ASP A 387 -35.70 6.33 9.73
C ASP A 387 -34.25 6.82 9.61
N LEU A 388 -34.07 8.03 9.04
CA LEU A 388 -32.75 8.67 8.95
C LEU A 388 -32.19 9.01 10.33
N ASP A 389 -33.03 9.54 11.23
CA ASP A 389 -32.63 9.85 12.60
C ASP A 389 -32.26 8.58 13.38
N ALA A 390 -33.03 7.49 13.20
CA ALA A 390 -32.74 6.19 13.79
C ALA A 390 -31.40 5.62 13.29
N LEU A 391 -31.11 5.72 11.98
CA LEU A 391 -29.83 5.29 11.41
C LEU A 391 -28.65 6.09 12.01
N VAL A 392 -28.81 7.41 12.14
CA VAL A 392 -27.81 8.29 12.78
C VAL A 392 -27.58 7.88 14.23
N ASP A 393 -28.64 7.63 14.99
CA ASP A 393 -28.52 7.22 16.40
C ASP A 393 -27.86 5.84 16.54
N SER A 394 -28.17 4.88 15.66
CA SER A 394 -27.54 3.56 15.63
C SER A 394 -26.04 3.63 15.28
N LEU A 395 -25.66 4.47 14.32
CA LEU A 395 -24.25 4.77 14.03
C LEU A 395 -23.54 5.35 15.26
N ILE A 396 -24.15 6.31 15.95
CA ILE A 396 -23.57 6.92 17.15
C ILE A 396 -23.43 5.91 18.29
N GLU A 397 -24.44 5.09 18.53
CA GLU A 397 -24.42 4.09 19.59
C GLU A 397 -23.35 3.03 19.35
N SER A 398 -23.23 2.53 18.11
CA SER A 398 -22.21 1.53 17.75
C SER A 398 -20.76 2.02 17.84
N MET A 399 -20.54 3.34 17.92
CA MET A 399 -19.21 3.94 18.11
C MET A 399 -18.76 4.04 19.58
N LYS A 400 -19.68 3.90 20.54
CA LYS A 400 -19.38 3.94 21.98
C LYS A 400 -18.61 2.69 22.40
#